data_AF-A0A970JR01-F1
#
_entry.id   AF-A0A970JR01-F1
#
_cell.length_a   1.000
_cell.length_b   1.000
_cell.length_c   1.000
_cell.angle_alpha   90.00
_cell.angle_beta   90.00
_cell.angle_gamma   90.00
#
_symmetry.space_group_name_H-M   'P 1'
#
loop_
_entity.id
_entity.type
_entity.pdbx_description
1 polymer ?
#
loop_
_entity_poly.entity_id
_entity_poly.type
_entity_poly.pdbx_seq_one_letter_code
_entity_poly.pdbx_strand_id
1 'polypeptide(L)'
;MECPNKKVQTQMLPFQWQVLNDKVAEAPKSGAINNFKIAAGKQKGEFYGMVFQDTDVYKWLEAVAYSLAIQPDPALEALADETIDLIGAAQMPDGYLNTYFQIFKPALKWTNLTDNHELYCFGHLIEAGVAYYEVTKMQPILTIITKAADLLTARFGYGQPLAFLGHPEIEWALLRLYHLTKKAAYLELAKYFILERGQQPSFFVTETKERIANHVPSWIDIMHDGFVVPEFTHSEDVSYYVATKRLIDQTVVEGHAVRACYLYTELADLAALENDPA
;
A
#
# COMPACT_ATOMS: atom_id res chain seq x y z
N MET A 1 -37.09 1.45 -4.15
CA MET A 1 -35.78 1.08 -4.73
C MET A 1 -34.89 0.74 -3.54
N GLU A 2 -34.35 -0.48 -3.44
CA GLU A 2 -33.41 -0.79 -2.34
C GLU A 2 -32.13 0.02 -2.51
N CYS A 3 -31.55 0.51 -1.41
CA CYS A 3 -30.25 1.17 -1.43
C CYS A 3 -29.21 0.20 -2.05
N PRO A 4 -28.52 0.58 -3.14
CA PRO A 4 -27.59 -0.32 -3.83
C PRO A 4 -26.46 -0.80 -2.90
N ASN A 5 -26.13 -0.03 -1.87
CA ASN A 5 -25.06 -0.31 -0.91
C ASN A 5 -25.50 -1.19 0.28
N LYS A 6 -26.78 -1.54 0.40
CA LYS A 6 -27.33 -2.20 1.60
C LYS A 6 -26.59 -3.50 1.94
N LYS A 7 -26.23 -4.33 0.94
CA LYS A 7 -25.50 -5.59 1.19
C LYS A 7 -24.05 -5.38 1.59
N VAL A 8 -23.40 -4.34 1.07
CA VAL A 8 -22.02 -3.99 1.45
C VAL A 8 -21.99 -3.64 2.95
N GLN A 9 -22.85 -2.72 3.37
CA GLN A 9 -22.87 -2.23 4.74
C GLN A 9 -23.38 -3.27 5.75
N THR A 10 -24.41 -4.06 5.40
CA THR A 10 -25.05 -4.96 6.37
C THR A 10 -24.54 -6.40 6.33
N GLN A 11 -23.78 -6.80 5.29
CA GLN A 11 -23.29 -8.18 5.15
C GLN A 11 -21.79 -8.24 4.90
N MET A 12 -21.30 -7.56 3.85
CA MET A 12 -19.90 -7.65 3.42
C MET A 12 -18.94 -7.07 4.48
N LEU A 13 -19.10 -5.81 4.86
CA LEU A 13 -18.20 -5.13 5.80
C LEU A 13 -18.19 -5.80 7.18
N PRO A 14 -19.35 -6.20 7.77
CA PRO A 14 -19.36 -6.94 9.03
C PRO A 14 -18.69 -8.31 8.92
N PHE A 15 -18.89 -9.04 7.83
CA PHE A 15 -18.25 -10.34 7.63
C PHE A 15 -16.74 -10.22 7.47
N GLN A 16 -16.27 -9.30 6.62
CA GLN A 16 -14.83 -9.02 6.45
C GLN A 16 -14.19 -8.60 7.78
N TRP A 17 -14.86 -7.75 8.56
CA TRP A 17 -14.37 -7.34 9.87
C TRP A 17 -14.18 -8.53 10.82
N GLN A 18 -15.10 -9.50 10.81
CA GLN A 18 -14.96 -10.73 11.60
C GLN A 18 -13.77 -11.57 11.12
N VAL A 19 -13.54 -11.69 9.81
CA VAL A 19 -12.40 -12.40 9.24
C VAL A 19 -11.07 -11.73 9.62
N LEU A 20 -10.96 -10.40 9.49
CA LEU A 20 -9.77 -9.62 9.85
C LEU A 20 -9.41 -9.72 11.34
N ASN A 21 -10.40 -10.04 12.18
CA ASN A 21 -10.26 -10.25 13.62
C ASN A 21 -10.14 -11.73 14.03
N ASP A 22 -9.99 -12.66 13.07
CA ASP A 22 -9.92 -14.10 13.31
C ASP A 22 -11.15 -14.66 14.08
N LYS A 23 -12.35 -14.11 13.83
CA LYS A 23 -13.61 -14.49 14.52
C LYS A 23 -14.50 -15.44 13.72
N VAL A 24 -14.11 -15.83 12.52
CA VAL A 24 -14.85 -16.79 11.67
C VAL A 24 -14.15 -18.14 11.71
N ALA A 25 -14.77 -19.13 12.36
CA ALA A 25 -14.12 -20.41 12.66
C ALA A 25 -13.78 -21.23 11.40
N GLU A 26 -14.58 -21.10 10.34
CA GLU A 26 -14.39 -21.82 9.07
C GLU A 26 -13.41 -21.11 8.12
N ALA A 27 -12.99 -19.87 8.43
CA ALA A 27 -12.05 -19.13 7.61
C ALA A 27 -10.61 -19.40 8.04
N PRO A 28 -9.64 -19.48 7.10
CA PRO A 28 -8.24 -19.39 7.45
C PRO A 28 -7.96 -18.13 8.26
N LYS A 29 -7.01 -18.23 9.20
CA LYS A 29 -6.57 -17.09 10.01
C LYS A 29 -6.12 -15.95 9.09
N SER A 30 -6.52 -14.72 9.42
CA SER A 30 -6.04 -13.50 8.76
C SER A 30 -4.87 -12.89 9.53
N GLY A 31 -5.03 -12.70 10.85
CA GLY A 31 -4.04 -12.02 11.69
C GLY A 31 -3.93 -10.51 11.52
N ALA A 32 -4.64 -9.91 10.54
CA ALA A 32 -4.43 -8.51 10.13
C ALA A 32 -4.59 -7.51 11.29
N ILE A 33 -5.72 -7.53 12.01
CA ILE A 33 -5.93 -6.62 13.16
C ILE A 33 -5.00 -6.96 14.34
N ASN A 34 -4.67 -8.24 14.52
CA ASN A 34 -3.77 -8.67 15.58
C ASN A 34 -2.34 -8.15 15.35
N ASN A 35 -1.87 -8.07 14.10
CA ASN A 35 -0.59 -7.47 13.77
C ASN A 35 -0.53 -6.00 14.20
N PHE A 36 -1.56 -5.18 13.94
CA PHE A 36 -1.59 -3.80 14.43
C PHE A 36 -1.59 -3.70 15.96
N LYS A 37 -2.34 -4.58 16.66
CA LYS A 37 -2.32 -4.61 18.14
C LYS A 37 -0.92 -4.91 18.68
N ILE A 38 -0.18 -5.80 18.03
CA ILE A 38 1.19 -6.14 18.41
C ILE A 38 2.14 -4.97 18.11
N ALA A 39 2.06 -4.39 16.90
CA ALA A 39 2.87 -3.24 16.50
C ALA A 39 2.65 -2.01 17.41
N ALA A 40 1.41 -1.81 17.88
CA ALA A 40 1.04 -0.76 18.83
C ALA A 40 1.40 -1.07 20.29
N GLY A 41 2.01 -2.24 20.57
CA GLY A 41 2.35 -2.67 21.93
C GLY A 41 1.13 -3.00 22.82
N LYS A 42 -0.07 -3.11 22.23
CA LYS A 42 -1.32 -3.42 22.95
C LYS A 42 -1.53 -4.92 23.15
N GLN A 43 -0.77 -5.76 22.45
CA GLN A 43 -0.83 -7.22 22.54
C GLN A 43 0.57 -7.82 22.36
N LYS A 44 0.86 -8.94 23.04
CA LYS A 44 2.05 -9.76 22.74
C LYS A 44 1.71 -10.82 21.70
N GLY A 45 2.63 -11.10 20.78
CA GLY A 45 2.47 -12.14 19.78
C GLY A 45 3.52 -12.02 18.69
N GLU A 46 3.39 -12.88 17.68
CA GLU A 46 4.20 -12.86 16.47
C GLU A 46 3.36 -12.35 15.30
N PHE A 47 4.04 -11.78 14.30
CA PHE A 47 3.42 -11.41 13.04
C PHE A 47 2.80 -12.63 12.36
N TYR A 48 1.68 -12.45 11.67
CA TYR A 48 1.05 -13.49 10.86
C TYR A 48 0.49 -12.94 9.55
N GLY A 49 0.57 -13.72 8.47
CA GLY A 49 0.02 -13.40 7.16
C GLY A 49 1.08 -13.05 6.13
N MET A 50 0.66 -12.39 5.05
CA MET A 50 1.53 -11.94 3.96
C MET A 50 2.29 -10.68 4.34
N VAL A 51 3.43 -10.39 3.70
CA VAL A 51 4.17 -9.12 3.93
C VAL A 51 3.33 -7.85 3.70
N PHE A 52 2.25 -7.97 2.93
CA PHE A 52 1.27 -6.92 2.63
C PHE A 52 -0.07 -7.06 3.39
N GLN A 53 -0.13 -7.85 4.48
CA GLN A 53 -1.37 -8.13 5.22
C GLN A 53 -2.06 -6.86 5.74
N ASP A 54 -1.29 -5.81 6.02
CA ASP A 54 -1.80 -4.51 6.48
C ASP A 54 -2.83 -3.91 5.50
N THR A 55 -2.67 -4.17 4.21
CA THR A 55 -3.54 -3.62 3.16
C THR A 55 -4.96 -4.12 3.22
N ASP A 56 -5.20 -5.29 3.83
CA ASP A 56 -6.56 -5.80 4.01
C ASP A 56 -7.36 -4.91 4.99
N VAL A 57 -6.70 -4.37 6.02
CA VAL A 57 -7.32 -3.44 6.97
C VAL A 57 -7.56 -2.09 6.30
N TYR A 58 -6.61 -1.61 5.52
CA TYR A 58 -6.74 -0.33 4.82
C TYR A 58 -7.85 -0.36 3.78
N LYS A 59 -7.93 -1.41 2.96
CA LYS A 59 -9.01 -1.60 1.98
C LYS A 59 -10.38 -1.72 2.62
N TRP A 60 -10.46 -2.41 3.77
CA TRP A 60 -11.70 -2.44 4.55
C TRP A 60 -12.10 -1.05 5.03
N LEU A 61 -11.14 -0.27 5.55
CA LEU A 61 -11.38 1.10 6.00
C LEU A 61 -11.81 2.04 4.86
N GLU A 62 -11.19 1.92 3.68
CA GLU A 62 -11.60 2.68 2.50
C GLU A 62 -13.03 2.33 2.07
N ALA A 63 -13.39 1.05 2.05
CA ALA A 63 -14.74 0.61 1.74
C ALA A 63 -15.77 1.10 2.79
N VAL A 64 -15.38 1.17 4.07
CA VAL A 64 -16.19 1.80 5.12
C VAL A 64 -16.42 3.28 4.81
N ALA A 65 -15.38 4.04 4.45
CA ALA A 65 -15.51 5.46 4.12
C ALA A 65 -16.56 5.68 3.02
N TYR A 66 -16.44 4.98 1.89
CA TYR A 66 -17.41 5.10 0.80
C TYR A 66 -18.81 4.62 1.19
N SER A 67 -18.91 3.60 2.04
CA SER A 67 -20.21 3.15 2.56
C SER A 67 -20.89 4.24 3.39
N LEU A 68 -20.15 4.92 4.28
CA LEU A 68 -20.65 6.01 5.12
C LEU A 68 -21.07 7.23 4.27
N ALA A 69 -20.37 7.50 3.17
CA ALA A 69 -20.73 8.58 2.23
C ALA A 69 -22.12 8.37 1.60
N ILE A 70 -22.49 7.12 1.37
CA ILE A 70 -23.80 6.74 0.79
C ILE A 70 -24.88 6.69 1.89
N GLN A 71 -24.56 6.07 3.02
CA GLN A 71 -25.50 5.83 4.11
C GLN A 71 -24.77 5.90 5.47
N PRO A 72 -25.02 6.95 6.28
CA PRO A 72 -24.45 7.06 7.61
C PRO A 72 -24.81 5.87 8.50
N ASP A 73 -23.83 5.41 9.26
CA ASP A 73 -23.98 4.34 10.26
C ASP A 73 -23.02 4.63 11.43
N PRO A 74 -23.54 5.21 12.53
CA PRO A 74 -22.71 5.60 13.66
C PRO A 74 -21.94 4.45 14.32
N ALA A 75 -22.45 3.21 14.24
CA ALA A 75 -21.76 2.06 14.81
C ALA A 75 -20.58 1.63 13.94
N LEU A 76 -20.75 1.68 12.61
CA LEU A 76 -19.68 1.41 11.67
C LEU A 76 -18.60 2.51 11.69
N GLU A 77 -19.01 3.78 11.80
CA GLU A 77 -18.10 4.92 11.95
C GLU A 77 -17.27 4.81 13.22
N ALA A 78 -17.89 4.53 14.38
CA ALA A 78 -17.16 4.32 15.63
C ALA A 78 -16.14 3.17 15.53
N LEU A 79 -16.50 2.09 14.84
CA LEU A 79 -15.59 0.97 14.62
C LEU A 79 -14.40 1.35 13.73
N ALA A 80 -14.63 2.16 12.71
CA ALA A 80 -13.57 2.69 11.85
C ALA A 80 -12.65 3.65 12.62
N ASP A 81 -13.22 4.54 13.45
CA ASP A 81 -12.45 5.44 14.31
C ASP A 81 -11.55 4.67 15.30
N GLU A 82 -12.07 3.64 15.97
CA GLU A 82 -11.26 2.76 16.83
C GLU A 82 -10.13 2.08 16.05
N THR A 83 -10.37 1.71 14.80
CA THR A 83 -9.37 1.10 13.91
C THR A 83 -8.31 2.12 13.51
N ILE A 84 -8.69 3.35 13.21
CA ILE A 84 -7.77 4.47 12.91
C ILE A 84 -6.89 4.79 14.11
N ASP A 85 -7.45 4.82 15.32
CA ASP A 85 -6.70 5.02 16.56
C ASP A 85 -5.66 3.90 16.76
N LEU A 86 -6.02 2.66 16.45
CA LEU A 86 -5.10 1.53 16.49
C LEU A 86 -3.97 1.66 15.45
N ILE A 87 -4.30 2.03 14.22
CA ILE A 87 -3.33 2.31 13.14
C ILE A 87 -2.37 3.43 13.57
N GLY A 88 -2.90 4.54 14.11
CA GLY A 88 -2.10 5.66 14.60
C GLY A 88 -1.20 5.27 15.77
N ALA A 89 -1.66 4.42 16.68
CA ALA A 89 -0.85 3.89 17.78
C ALA A 89 0.27 2.92 17.31
N ALA A 90 0.08 2.25 16.17
CA ALA A 90 1.09 1.40 15.54
C ALA A 90 2.11 2.20 14.71
N GLN A 91 1.76 3.40 14.23
CA GLN A 91 2.64 4.23 13.41
C GLN A 91 3.84 4.72 14.22
N MET A 92 5.04 4.59 13.64
CA MET A 92 6.28 5.01 14.27
C MET A 92 6.42 6.55 14.34
N PRO A 93 7.30 7.07 15.21
CA PRO A 93 7.50 8.52 15.37
C PRO A 93 7.93 9.25 14.10
N ASP A 94 8.59 8.59 13.16
CA ASP A 94 9.02 9.14 11.86
C ASP A 94 7.95 9.05 10.77
N GLY A 95 6.84 8.35 11.01
CA GLY A 95 5.77 8.13 10.04
C GLY A 95 5.73 6.72 9.45
N TYR A 96 6.72 5.87 9.76
CA TYR A 96 6.79 4.52 9.22
C TYR A 96 5.65 3.66 9.76
N LEU A 97 4.97 2.92 8.88
CA LEU A 97 3.94 1.96 9.26
C LEU A 97 3.94 0.75 8.32
N ASN A 98 4.48 -0.36 8.81
CA ASN A 98 4.31 -1.68 8.22
C ASN A 98 4.55 -2.72 9.32
N THR A 99 3.52 -3.49 9.66
CA THR A 99 3.56 -4.38 10.83
C THR A 99 4.53 -5.54 10.65
N TYR A 100 4.74 -6.03 9.43
CA TYR A 100 5.73 -7.08 9.13
C TYR A 100 7.14 -6.64 9.52
N PHE A 101 7.55 -5.47 9.04
CA PHE A 101 8.87 -4.94 9.34
C PHE A 101 8.96 -4.37 10.76
N GLN A 102 7.87 -3.99 11.40
CA GLN A 102 7.92 -3.56 12.81
C GLN A 102 8.06 -4.72 13.78
N ILE A 103 7.42 -5.86 13.50
CA ILE A 103 7.31 -6.98 14.44
C ILE A 103 8.33 -8.08 14.13
N PHE A 104 8.49 -8.44 12.86
CA PHE A 104 9.22 -9.64 12.47
C PHE A 104 10.61 -9.36 11.92
N LYS A 105 10.75 -8.42 10.97
CA LYS A 105 12.03 -8.14 10.28
C LYS A 105 12.44 -6.66 10.26
N PRO A 106 12.61 -5.97 11.39
CA PRO A 106 12.92 -4.54 11.44
C PRO A 106 14.22 -4.12 10.77
N ALA A 107 15.21 -5.01 10.66
CA ALA A 107 16.45 -4.72 9.97
C ALA A 107 16.32 -4.71 8.43
N LEU A 108 15.20 -5.17 7.88
CA LEU A 108 14.97 -5.33 6.43
C LEU A 108 14.08 -4.24 5.83
N LYS A 109 13.81 -3.15 6.57
CA LYS A 109 13.06 -2.01 6.03
C LYS A 109 13.78 -1.42 4.83
N TRP A 110 13.05 -1.22 3.74
CA TRP A 110 13.53 -0.59 2.52
C TRP A 110 14.65 -1.33 1.79
N THR A 111 14.87 -2.62 2.08
CA THR A 111 15.94 -3.41 1.46
C THR A 111 15.45 -4.26 0.28
N ASN A 112 14.14 -4.25 0.02
CA ASN A 112 13.52 -4.99 -1.07
C ASN A 112 12.20 -4.32 -1.51
N LEU A 113 12.30 -3.18 -2.18
CA LEU A 113 11.17 -2.43 -2.68
C LEU A 113 10.45 -3.14 -3.83
N THR A 114 11.19 -3.95 -4.59
CA THR A 114 10.69 -4.76 -5.69
C THR A 114 9.63 -5.76 -5.21
N ASP A 115 9.89 -6.52 -4.15
CA ASP A 115 9.03 -7.65 -3.79
C ASP A 115 8.24 -7.46 -2.49
N ASN A 116 8.70 -6.69 -1.52
CA ASN A 116 8.13 -6.76 -0.17
C ASN A 116 7.04 -5.71 0.13
N HIS A 117 6.50 -5.06 -0.91
CA HIS A 117 5.25 -4.29 -0.85
C HIS A 117 5.18 -3.18 0.22
N GLU A 118 6.31 -2.65 0.73
CA GLU A 118 6.28 -1.56 1.71
C GLU A 118 5.53 -0.34 1.18
N LEU A 119 5.91 0.16 0.00
CA LEU A 119 5.28 1.31 -0.63
C LEU A 119 3.83 1.02 -1.06
N TYR A 120 3.52 -0.21 -1.46
CA TYR A 120 2.14 -0.65 -1.72
C TYR A 120 1.27 -0.58 -0.46
N CYS A 121 1.79 -0.99 0.70
CA CYS A 121 1.10 -0.83 1.98
C CYS A 121 0.87 0.65 2.32
N PHE A 122 1.87 1.51 2.10
CA PHE A 122 1.71 2.95 2.31
C PHE A 122 0.67 3.57 1.37
N GLY A 123 0.59 3.12 0.12
CA GLY A 123 -0.39 3.63 -0.83
C GLY A 123 -1.81 3.33 -0.38
N HIS A 124 -2.10 2.07 -0.04
CA HIS A 124 -3.41 1.71 0.49
C HIS A 124 -3.76 2.40 1.82
N LEU A 125 -2.78 2.63 2.71
CA LEU A 125 -2.99 3.44 3.91
C LEU A 125 -3.43 4.87 3.55
N ILE A 126 -2.74 5.49 2.59
CA ILE A 126 -3.02 6.86 2.15
C ILE A 126 -4.39 6.92 1.46
N GLU A 127 -4.72 5.97 0.56
CA GLU A 127 -6.04 5.90 -0.09
C GLU A 127 -7.18 5.80 0.92
N ALA A 128 -7.07 4.86 1.86
CA ALA A 128 -8.05 4.69 2.93
C ALA A 128 -8.23 5.97 3.75
N GLY A 129 -7.12 6.64 4.07
CA GLY A 129 -7.19 7.87 4.85
C GLY A 129 -7.70 9.08 4.08
N VAL A 130 -7.39 9.21 2.78
CA VAL A 130 -7.99 10.25 1.93
C VAL A 130 -9.50 10.04 1.86
N ALA A 131 -9.95 8.84 1.53
CA ALA A 131 -11.38 8.53 1.44
C ALA A 131 -12.11 8.79 2.76
N TYR A 132 -11.55 8.33 3.89
CA TYR A 132 -12.17 8.54 5.20
C TYR A 132 -12.22 10.03 5.57
N TYR A 133 -11.12 10.77 5.37
CA TYR A 133 -11.09 12.20 5.63
C TYR A 133 -12.08 12.98 4.75
N GLU A 134 -12.21 12.62 3.47
CA GLU A 134 -13.15 13.28 2.57
C GLU A 134 -14.59 13.19 3.06
N VAL A 135 -14.95 12.07 3.68
CA VAL A 135 -16.31 11.78 4.20
C VAL A 135 -16.54 12.36 5.59
N THR A 136 -15.62 12.13 6.54
CA THR A 136 -15.83 12.44 7.96
C THR A 136 -15.15 13.73 8.43
N LYS A 137 -14.17 14.23 7.66
CA LYS A 137 -13.29 15.36 8.04
C LYS A 137 -12.48 15.12 9.33
N MET A 138 -12.29 13.86 9.72
CA MET A 138 -11.58 13.48 10.94
C MET A 138 -10.08 13.77 10.85
N GLN A 139 -9.59 14.70 11.66
CA GLN A 139 -8.19 15.11 11.64
C GLN A 139 -7.15 14.02 12.00
N PRO A 140 -7.44 13.04 12.89
CA PRO A 140 -6.48 11.98 13.21
C PRO A 140 -6.02 11.19 11.98
N ILE A 141 -6.93 10.79 11.08
CA ILE A 141 -6.56 10.02 9.89
C ILE A 141 -5.72 10.84 8.90
N LEU A 142 -6.04 12.12 8.72
CA LEU A 142 -5.24 13.02 7.87
C LEU A 142 -3.81 13.17 8.42
N THR A 143 -3.67 13.22 9.75
CA THR A 143 -2.36 13.30 10.40
C THR A 143 -1.53 12.05 10.16
N ILE A 144 -2.14 10.86 10.22
CA ILE A 144 -1.46 9.58 9.98
C ILE A 144 -0.92 9.51 8.54
N ILE A 145 -1.78 9.78 7.55
CA ILE A 145 -1.40 9.65 6.14
C ILE A 145 -0.43 10.73 5.67
N THR A 146 -0.53 11.95 6.19
CA THR A 146 0.43 13.02 5.87
C THR A 146 1.80 12.74 6.47
N LYS A 147 1.87 12.19 7.68
CA LYS A 147 3.14 11.77 8.29
C LYS A 147 3.79 10.63 7.51
N ALA A 148 3.00 9.67 7.05
CA ALA A 148 3.48 8.61 6.17
C ALA A 148 4.02 9.19 4.84
N ALA A 149 3.24 10.02 4.15
CA ALA A 149 3.67 10.62 2.89
C ALA A 149 4.92 11.52 3.07
N ASP A 150 5.01 12.26 4.19
CA ASP A 150 6.16 13.11 4.49
C ASP A 150 7.44 12.30 4.67
N LEU A 151 7.38 11.15 5.36
CA LEU A 151 8.48 10.19 5.42
C LEU A 151 8.94 9.75 4.02
N LEU A 152 7.98 9.42 3.14
CA LEU A 152 8.30 8.97 1.79
C LEU A 152 8.96 10.08 0.96
N THR A 153 8.42 11.31 1.00
CA THR A 153 9.01 12.45 0.28
C THR A 153 10.40 12.86 0.79
N ALA A 154 10.71 12.58 2.05
CA ALA A 154 12.05 12.79 2.58
C ALA A 154 13.05 11.70 2.15
N ARG A 155 12.55 10.51 1.81
CA ARG A 155 13.36 9.31 1.53
C ARG A 155 13.59 9.05 0.06
N PHE A 156 12.61 9.36 -0.78
CA PHE A 156 12.58 8.99 -2.20
C PHE A 156 12.40 10.22 -3.08
N GLY A 157 12.64 10.06 -4.38
CA GLY A 157 12.49 11.12 -5.37
C GLY A 157 13.82 11.62 -5.94
N TYR A 158 13.74 12.72 -6.70
CA TYR A 158 14.91 13.30 -7.36
C TYR A 158 15.99 13.72 -6.35
N GLY A 159 17.24 13.37 -6.65
CA GLY A 159 18.39 13.64 -5.78
C GLY A 159 18.61 12.60 -4.68
N GLN A 160 17.73 11.61 -4.54
CA GLN A 160 17.93 10.42 -3.70
C GLN A 160 18.46 9.24 -4.53
N PRO A 161 19.00 8.18 -3.90
CA PRO A 161 19.25 6.92 -4.59
C PRO A 161 17.99 6.41 -5.29
N LEU A 162 18.15 5.79 -6.47
CA LEU A 162 17.03 5.24 -7.22
C LEU A 162 16.27 4.22 -6.38
N ALA A 163 14.95 4.30 -6.41
CA ALA A 163 14.07 3.45 -5.64
C ALA A 163 12.71 3.33 -6.34
N PHE A 164 12.30 2.11 -6.67
CA PHE A 164 10.98 1.87 -7.27
C PHE A 164 10.31 0.66 -6.62
N LEU A 165 9.02 0.78 -6.35
CA LEU A 165 8.21 -0.33 -5.89
C LEU A 165 7.91 -1.30 -7.01
N GLY A 166 7.96 -2.60 -6.76
CA GLY A 166 7.58 -3.58 -7.78
C GLY A 166 6.07 -3.73 -7.94
N HIS A 167 5.25 -3.42 -6.92
CA HIS A 167 3.79 -3.31 -7.07
C HIS A 167 3.37 -1.84 -7.00
N PRO A 168 2.99 -1.20 -8.12
CA PRO A 168 2.42 0.15 -8.17
C PRO A 168 1.21 0.25 -7.25
N GLU A 169 0.95 1.43 -6.69
CA GLU A 169 -0.20 1.79 -5.83
C GLU A 169 0.06 3.13 -5.13
N ILE A 170 1.31 3.37 -4.70
CA ILE A 170 1.67 4.59 -3.96
C ILE A 170 1.54 5.85 -4.81
N GLU A 171 1.80 5.73 -6.11
CA GLU A 171 1.80 6.85 -7.05
C GLU A 171 0.42 7.48 -7.11
N TRP A 172 -0.62 6.66 -7.35
CA TRP A 172 -2.02 7.07 -7.30
C TRP A 172 -2.41 7.65 -5.93
N ALA A 173 -2.04 6.97 -4.84
CA ALA A 173 -2.36 7.43 -3.49
C ALA A 173 -1.75 8.82 -3.18
N LEU A 174 -0.53 9.08 -3.65
CA LEU A 174 0.13 10.39 -3.54
C LEU A 174 -0.57 11.46 -4.40
N LEU A 175 -1.04 11.13 -5.60
CA LEU A 175 -1.84 12.04 -6.42
C LEU A 175 -3.16 12.40 -5.70
N ARG A 176 -3.88 11.41 -5.15
CA ARG A 176 -5.08 11.66 -4.34
C ARG A 176 -4.79 12.57 -3.13
N LEU A 177 -3.71 12.30 -2.40
CA LEU A 177 -3.32 13.13 -1.27
C LEU A 177 -2.89 14.54 -1.70
N TYR A 178 -2.24 14.68 -2.87
CA TYR A 178 -1.95 15.98 -3.48
C TYR A 178 -3.25 16.72 -3.82
N HIS A 179 -4.24 16.06 -4.43
CA HIS A 179 -5.53 16.69 -4.74
C HIS A 179 -6.19 17.28 -3.49
N LEU A 180 -6.11 16.55 -2.36
CA LEU A 180 -6.65 16.97 -1.06
C LEU A 180 -5.84 18.09 -0.40
N THR A 181 -4.52 18.01 -0.39
CA THR A 181 -3.64 18.88 0.44
C THR A 181 -2.95 20.00 -0.34
N LYS A 182 -2.87 19.88 -1.67
CA LYS A 182 -2.10 20.71 -2.59
C LYS A 182 -0.59 20.80 -2.27
N LYS A 183 -0.04 19.87 -1.48
CA LYS A 183 1.39 19.84 -1.16
C LYS A 183 2.19 19.29 -2.32
N ALA A 184 2.93 20.17 -3.00
CA ALA A 184 3.69 19.85 -4.23
C ALA A 184 4.64 18.65 -4.08
N ALA A 185 5.24 18.44 -2.90
CA ALA A 185 6.15 17.31 -2.66
C ALA A 185 5.50 15.94 -2.94
N TYR A 186 4.18 15.79 -2.73
CA TYR A 186 3.46 14.55 -3.02
C TYR A 186 3.32 14.32 -4.52
N LEU A 187 2.98 15.37 -5.28
CA LEU A 187 2.93 15.33 -6.75
C LEU A 187 4.31 15.02 -7.34
N GLU A 188 5.37 15.69 -6.87
CA GLU A 188 6.73 15.46 -7.37
C GLU A 188 7.21 14.03 -7.13
N LEU A 189 6.88 13.44 -5.96
CA LEU A 189 7.21 12.06 -5.68
C LEU A 189 6.39 11.09 -6.54
N ALA A 190 5.10 11.34 -6.74
CA ALA A 190 4.27 10.53 -7.66
C ALA A 190 4.84 10.57 -9.08
N LYS A 191 5.18 11.76 -9.60
CA LYS A 191 5.80 11.94 -10.91
C LYS A 191 7.11 11.17 -11.04
N TYR A 192 7.95 11.22 -10.02
CA TYR A 192 9.19 10.46 -9.99
C TYR A 192 8.92 8.95 -10.17
N PHE A 193 8.01 8.36 -9.38
CA PHE A 193 7.73 6.94 -9.50
C PHE A 193 7.10 6.55 -10.84
N ILE A 194 6.21 7.39 -11.40
CA ILE A 194 5.53 7.13 -12.68
C ILE A 194 6.51 7.23 -13.86
N LEU A 195 7.23 8.35 -13.96
CA LEU A 195 7.99 8.70 -15.16
C LEU A 195 9.37 8.05 -15.23
N GLU A 196 9.96 7.73 -14.08
CA GLU A 196 11.32 7.17 -14.00
C GLU A 196 11.32 5.63 -13.94
N ARG A 197 10.16 5.00 -13.71
CA ARG A 197 10.02 3.53 -13.74
C ARG A 197 10.47 3.00 -15.10
N GLY A 198 11.26 1.93 -15.12
CA GLY A 198 11.70 1.26 -16.36
C GLY A 198 12.83 1.99 -17.09
N GLN A 199 13.47 2.99 -16.47
CA GLN A 199 14.73 3.54 -16.96
C GLN A 199 15.89 2.54 -16.90
N GLN A 200 16.91 2.80 -17.72
CA GLN A 200 18.14 2.00 -17.79
C GLN A 200 19.34 2.78 -17.24
N PRO A 201 20.23 2.15 -16.44
CA PRO A 201 20.19 0.75 -16.00
C PRO A 201 19.01 0.45 -15.05
N SER A 202 18.42 -0.75 -15.18
CA SER A 202 17.24 -1.16 -14.41
C SER A 202 17.50 -1.22 -12.91
N PHE A 203 16.73 -0.45 -12.14
CA PHE A 203 16.68 -0.54 -10.69
C PHE A 203 16.29 -1.95 -10.21
N PHE A 204 15.23 -2.53 -10.79
CA PHE A 204 14.71 -3.83 -10.39
C PHE A 204 15.75 -4.96 -10.55
N VAL A 205 16.50 -4.96 -11.66
CA VAL A 205 17.59 -5.93 -11.86
C VAL A 205 18.70 -5.73 -10.83
N THR A 206 19.04 -4.47 -10.54
CA THR A 206 20.11 -4.12 -9.59
C THR A 206 19.71 -4.52 -8.16
N GLU A 207 18.54 -4.12 -7.69
CA GLU A 207 18.03 -4.45 -6.36
C GLU A 207 17.84 -5.96 -6.20
N THR A 208 17.31 -6.68 -7.21
CA THR A 208 17.20 -8.15 -7.15
C THR A 208 18.57 -8.82 -6.97
N LYS A 209 19.61 -8.34 -7.66
CA LYS A 209 20.99 -8.87 -7.47
C LYS A 209 21.53 -8.60 -6.07
N GLU A 210 21.35 -7.38 -5.57
CA GLU A 210 21.77 -7.00 -4.21
C GLU A 210 21.01 -7.81 -3.15
N ARG A 211 19.70 -7.96 -3.32
CA ARG A 211 18.82 -8.76 -2.47
C ARG A 211 19.30 -10.21 -2.37
N ILE A 212 19.58 -10.85 -3.50
CA ILE A 212 20.08 -12.23 -3.57
C ILE A 212 21.43 -12.34 -2.88
N ALA A 213 22.38 -11.44 -3.17
CA ALA A 213 23.70 -11.43 -2.54
C ALA A 213 23.61 -11.28 -1.01
N ASN A 214 22.66 -10.48 -0.53
CA ASN A 214 22.45 -10.21 0.89
C ASN A 214 21.46 -11.17 1.57
N HIS A 215 20.97 -12.20 0.88
CA HIS A 215 20.02 -13.19 1.41
C HIS A 215 18.72 -12.55 1.98
N VAL A 216 18.26 -11.47 1.37
CA VAL A 216 17.01 -10.80 1.75
C VAL A 216 15.83 -11.53 1.11
N PRO A 217 14.84 -12.03 1.87
CA PRO A 217 13.71 -12.76 1.30
C PRO A 217 12.76 -11.84 0.53
N SER A 218 12.21 -12.36 -0.57
CA SER A 218 11.04 -11.81 -1.28
C SER A 218 9.73 -12.24 -0.61
N TRP A 219 8.61 -11.65 -1.02
CA TRP A 219 7.29 -12.03 -0.51
C TRP A 219 6.95 -13.51 -0.78
N ILE A 220 7.46 -14.07 -1.88
CA ILE A 220 7.30 -15.50 -2.22
C ILE A 220 8.10 -16.36 -1.24
N ASP A 221 9.35 -15.99 -0.97
CA ASP A 221 10.19 -16.68 0.02
C ASP A 221 9.53 -16.63 1.40
N ILE A 222 8.89 -15.52 1.76
CA ILE A 222 8.15 -15.35 3.02
C ILE A 222 6.89 -16.25 3.06
N MET A 223 6.13 -16.32 1.95
CA MET A 223 4.91 -17.12 1.87
C MET A 223 5.18 -18.63 2.01
N HIS A 224 6.31 -19.11 1.50
CA HIS A 224 6.65 -20.53 1.49
C HIS A 224 7.58 -20.96 2.64
N ASP A 225 7.48 -20.32 3.81
CA ASP A 225 8.30 -20.62 4.99
C ASP A 225 9.82 -20.61 4.71
N GLY A 226 10.28 -19.72 3.84
CA GLY A 226 11.68 -19.61 3.42
C GLY A 226 12.07 -20.54 2.28
N PHE A 227 11.12 -21.24 1.63
CA PHE A 227 11.39 -21.99 0.41
C PHE A 227 11.49 -21.02 -0.78
N VAL A 228 12.69 -20.93 -1.35
CA VAL A 228 12.95 -20.10 -2.53
C VAL A 228 12.35 -20.77 -3.76
N VAL A 229 11.54 -20.03 -4.52
CA VAL A 229 11.03 -20.45 -5.83
C VAL A 229 11.81 -19.70 -6.92
N PRO A 230 12.95 -20.24 -7.42
CA PRO A 230 13.95 -19.45 -8.16
C PRO A 230 13.41 -18.85 -9.47
N GLU A 231 12.42 -19.51 -10.09
CA GLU A 231 11.79 -19.06 -11.33
C GLU A 231 11.11 -17.70 -11.19
N PHE A 232 10.62 -17.37 -10.00
CA PHE A 232 9.95 -16.09 -9.73
C PHE A 232 10.85 -15.09 -9.01
N THR A 233 11.77 -15.57 -8.17
CA THR A 233 12.51 -14.68 -7.27
C THR A 233 13.86 -14.23 -7.84
N HIS A 234 14.43 -14.95 -8.82
CA HIS A 234 15.76 -14.67 -9.37
C HIS A 234 15.75 -14.25 -10.84
N SER A 235 14.59 -13.91 -11.39
CA SER A 235 14.47 -13.50 -12.78
C SER A 235 15.03 -12.09 -13.01
N GLU A 236 15.80 -11.91 -14.09
CA GLU A 236 16.13 -10.57 -14.62
C GLU A 236 15.01 -10.02 -15.53
N ASP A 237 13.96 -10.80 -15.79
CA ASP A 237 12.77 -10.34 -16.50
C ASP A 237 11.93 -9.42 -15.60
N VAL A 238 11.95 -8.13 -15.94
CA VAL A 238 11.25 -7.07 -15.20
C VAL A 238 9.86 -6.77 -15.78
N SER A 239 9.39 -7.53 -16.77
CA SER A 239 8.06 -7.35 -17.36
C SER A 239 6.94 -7.56 -16.33
N TYR A 240 7.12 -8.46 -15.37
CA TYR A 240 6.17 -8.69 -14.28
C TYR A 240 5.87 -7.42 -13.48
N TYR A 241 6.86 -6.55 -13.31
CA TYR A 241 6.76 -5.26 -12.62
C TYR A 241 6.42 -4.08 -13.54
N VAL A 242 6.11 -4.36 -14.82
CA VAL A 242 5.77 -3.40 -15.88
C VAL A 242 6.90 -2.38 -16.09
N ALA A 243 8.13 -2.89 -16.15
CA ALA A 243 9.34 -2.08 -16.06
C ALA A 243 10.39 -2.42 -17.13
N THR A 244 10.02 -3.06 -18.25
CA THR A 244 10.98 -3.29 -19.36
C THR A 244 11.43 -1.99 -20.02
N LYS A 245 10.56 -0.97 -20.03
CA LYS A 245 10.79 0.39 -20.52
C LYS A 245 10.00 1.37 -19.67
N ARG A 246 10.32 2.66 -19.82
CA ARG A 246 9.47 3.73 -19.25
C ARG A 246 8.05 3.61 -19.75
N LEU A 247 7.08 3.91 -18.88
CA LEU A 247 5.65 3.78 -19.18
C LEU A 247 5.28 4.51 -20.47
N ILE A 248 5.78 5.73 -20.66
CA ILE A 248 5.53 6.55 -21.85
C ILE A 248 6.16 5.99 -23.14
N ASP A 249 7.06 5.02 -23.04
CA ASP A 249 7.69 4.35 -24.18
C ASP A 249 7.09 2.94 -24.43
N GLN A 250 6.11 2.50 -23.63
CA GLN A 250 5.45 1.20 -23.78
C GLN A 250 4.33 1.27 -24.83
N THR A 251 4.34 0.32 -25.78
CA THR A 251 3.33 0.23 -26.85
C THR A 251 2.42 -0.99 -26.72
N VAL A 252 2.66 -1.83 -25.72
CA VAL A 252 1.90 -3.04 -25.41
C VAL A 252 1.76 -3.16 -23.90
N VAL A 253 0.65 -3.74 -23.45
CA VAL A 253 0.47 -4.08 -22.04
C VAL A 253 1.23 -5.37 -21.74
N GLU A 254 2.01 -5.37 -20.68
CA GLU A 254 2.77 -6.52 -20.21
C GLU A 254 2.66 -6.71 -18.70
N GLY A 255 3.13 -7.86 -18.22
CA GLY A 255 3.29 -8.12 -16.80
C GLY A 255 2.01 -8.48 -16.04
N HIS A 256 2.04 -8.23 -14.73
CA HIS A 256 0.90 -8.50 -13.85
C HIS A 256 -0.24 -7.50 -14.09
N ALA A 257 -1.42 -8.01 -14.42
CA ALA A 257 -2.57 -7.19 -14.81
C ALA A 257 -2.92 -6.07 -13.81
N VAL A 258 -2.93 -6.35 -12.50
CA VAL A 258 -3.27 -5.30 -11.50
C VAL A 258 -2.18 -4.23 -11.42
N ARG A 259 -0.90 -4.61 -11.58
CA ARG A 259 0.21 -3.64 -11.57
C ARG A 259 0.08 -2.70 -12.76
N ALA A 260 -0.16 -3.27 -13.93
CA ALA A 260 -0.38 -2.51 -15.16
C ALA A 260 -1.60 -1.57 -15.03
N CYS A 261 -2.73 -2.06 -14.53
CA CYS A 261 -3.93 -1.24 -14.36
C CYS A 261 -3.71 -0.06 -13.40
N TYR A 262 -2.99 -0.25 -12.30
CA TYR A 262 -2.64 0.86 -11.41
C TYR A 262 -1.75 1.88 -12.10
N LEU A 263 -0.67 1.44 -12.76
CA LEU A 263 0.23 2.32 -13.52
C LEU A 263 -0.47 3.14 -14.60
N TYR A 264 -1.45 2.53 -15.29
CA TYR A 264 -2.20 3.24 -16.32
C TYR A 264 -3.23 4.19 -15.73
N THR A 265 -3.77 3.88 -14.55
CA THR A 265 -4.70 4.78 -13.83
C THR A 265 -3.97 6.04 -13.36
N GLU A 266 -2.83 5.88 -12.70
CA GLU A 266 -2.01 7.00 -12.21
C GLU A 266 -1.38 7.81 -13.34
N LEU A 267 -0.95 7.18 -14.45
CA LEU A 267 -0.47 7.89 -15.63
C LEU A 267 -1.57 8.75 -16.26
N ALA A 268 -2.80 8.22 -16.34
CA ALA A 268 -3.95 8.97 -16.85
C ALA A 268 -4.30 10.18 -15.96
N ASP A 269 -4.28 10.03 -14.63
CA ASP A 269 -4.52 11.16 -13.71
C ASP A 269 -3.41 12.20 -13.80
N LEU A 270 -2.15 11.78 -13.90
CA LEU A 270 -1.02 12.67 -14.08
C LEU A 270 -1.14 13.47 -15.39
N ALA A 271 -1.47 12.80 -16.50
CA ALA A 271 -1.67 13.47 -17.79
C ALA A 271 -2.81 14.49 -17.71
N ALA A 272 -3.93 14.15 -17.04
CA ALA A 272 -5.05 15.07 -16.83
C ALA A 272 -4.64 16.28 -15.96
N LEU A 273 -3.85 16.06 -14.91
CA LEU A 273 -3.33 17.10 -14.02
C LEU A 273 -2.43 18.10 -14.76
N GLU A 274 -1.58 17.61 -15.66
CA GLU A 274 -0.63 18.44 -16.42
C GLU A 274 -1.22 18.99 -17.72
N ASN A 275 -2.45 18.60 -18.07
CA ASN A 275 -3.04 18.82 -19.39
C ASN A 275 -2.14 18.31 -20.52
N ASP A 276 -1.49 17.15 -20.30
CA ASP A 276 -0.63 16.50 -21.28
C ASP A 276 -1.49 15.68 -22.26
N PRO A 277 -1.51 16.03 -23.56
CA PRO A 277 -2.26 15.28 -24.57
C PRO A 277 -1.51 14.07 -25.15
N ALA A 278 -0.24 13.87 -24.78
CA ALA A 278 0.67 12.91 -25.38
C ALA A 278 0.43 11.45 -24.94
#